data_AF-A0A2R6EKG3-F1
#
_entry.id   AF-A0A2R6EKG3-F1
#
_cell.length_a   1.000
_cell.length_b   1.000
_cell.length_c   1.000
_cell.angle_alpha   90.00
_cell.angle_beta   90.00
_cell.angle_gamma   90.00
#
_symmetry.space_group_name_H-M   'P 1'
#
loop_
_entity.id
_entity.type
_entity.pdbx_description
1 polymer ?
#
loop_
_entity_poly.entity_id
_entity_poly.type
_entity_poly.pdbx_seq_one_letter_code
_entity_poly.pdbx_strand_id
1 'polypeptide(L)' 'MLGKLGAKGIVGVLLLLAGIAVVAIQSPIIAAGIGLVVLGFVLTAWGLVSGLLSSFGMGGMMGGGFE' A
#
# COMPACT_ATOMS: atom_id res chain seq x y z
N MET A 1 2.52 2.78 -10.55
CA MET A 1 1.91 1.43 -10.65
C MET A 1 0.40 1.43 -10.87
N LEU A 2 -0.26 2.59 -11.01
CA LEU A 2 -1.73 2.68 -11.11
C LEU A 2 -2.33 1.83 -12.26
N GLY A 3 -1.61 1.66 -13.37
CA GLY A 3 -2.02 0.76 -14.46
C GLY A 3 -2.00 -0.75 -14.11
N LYS A 4 -1.33 -1.16 -13.03
CA LYS A 4 -1.28 -2.55 -12.52
C LYS A 4 -2.28 -2.83 -11.39
N LEU A 5 -2.93 -1.81 -10.84
CA LEU A 5 -3.91 -1.96 -9.75
C LEU A 5 -5.26 -2.55 -10.22
N GLY A 6 -5.51 -2.56 -11.53
CA GLY A 6 -6.82 -2.86 -12.09
C GLY A 6 -7.88 -1.83 -11.67
N ALA A 7 -9.07 -1.90 -12.28
CA ALA A 7 -10.15 -0.95 -11.99
C ALA A 7 -10.51 -0.92 -10.49
N LYS A 8 -10.54 -2.10 -9.84
CA LYS A 8 -10.88 -2.23 -8.42
C LYS A 8 -9.86 -1.56 -7.49
N GLY A 9 -8.56 -1.71 -7.78
CA GLY A 9 -7.51 -1.07 -6.99
C GLY A 9 -7.55 0.45 -7.10
N ILE A 10 -7.81 0.99 -8.30
CA ILE A 10 -7.94 2.43 -8.51
C ILE A 10 -9.15 2.99 -7.73
N VAL A 11 -10.31 2.33 -7.81
CA VAL A 11 -11.49 2.73 -7.02
C VAL A 11 -11.20 2.70 -5.52
N GLY A 12 -10.50 1.68 -5.03
CA GLY A 12 -10.08 1.57 -3.64
C GLY A 12 -9.20 2.74 -3.19
N VAL A 13 -8.18 3.11 -3.99
CA VAL A 13 -7.32 4.26 -3.70
C VAL A 13 -8.11 5.57 -3.67
N LEU A 14 -9.03 5.76 -4.63
CA LEU A 14 -9.88 6.96 -4.67
C LEU A 14 -10.77 7.06 -3.43
N LEU A 15 -11.41 5.96 -3.01
CA LEU A 15 -12.22 5.91 -1.80
C LEU A 15 -11.39 6.19 -0.54
N LEU A 16 -10.18 5.65 -0.47
CA LEU A 16 -9.26 5.90 0.64
C LEU A 16 -8.89 7.38 0.74
N LEU A 17 -8.50 7.99 -0.39
CA LEU A 17 -8.17 9.41 -0.43
C LEU A 17 -9.38 10.29 -0.12
N ALA A 18 -10.57 9.92 -0.60
CA ALA A 18 -11.81 10.63 -0.30
C ALA A 18 -12.15 10.55 1.20
N GLY A 19 -12.04 9.38 1.82
CA GLY A 19 -12.27 9.20 3.25
C GLY A 19 -11.32 10.05 4.10
N ILE A 20 -10.02 10.06 3.77
CA ILE A 20 -9.04 10.89 4.47
C ILE A 20 -9.34 12.38 4.26
N ALA A 21 -9.72 12.79 3.05
CA ALA A 21 -10.06 14.19 2.76
C ALA A 21 -11.29 14.66 3.56
N VAL A 22 -12.32 13.82 3.68
CA VAL A 22 -13.51 14.12 4.51
C VAL A 22 -13.12 14.32 5.96
N VAL A 23 -12.27 13.44 6.52
CA VAL A 23 -11.80 13.59 7.91
C VAL A 23 -10.93 14.83 8.07
N ALA A 24 -10.08 15.15 7.08
CA ALA A 24 -9.18 16.29 7.13
C ALA A 24 -9.91 17.64 7.19
N ILE A 25 -11.12 17.74 6.61
CA ILE A 25 -11.96 18.94 6.70
C ILE A 25 -12.39 19.20 8.15
N GLN A 26 -12.66 18.15 8.93
CA GLN A 26 -13.14 18.29 10.31
C GLN A 26 -12.01 18.31 11.34
N SER A 27 -10.97 17.51 11.15
CA SER A 27 -9.83 17.43 12.05
C SER A 27 -8.56 16.97 11.33
N PRO A 28 -7.62 17.88 11.05
CA PRO A 28 -6.35 17.55 10.41
C PRO A 28 -5.51 16.57 11.23
N ILE A 29 -5.59 16.65 12.57
CA ILE A 29 -4.84 15.78 13.49
C ILE A 29 -5.34 14.34 13.39
N ILE A 30 -6.67 14.14 13.34
CA ILE A 30 -7.25 12.80 13.19
C ILE A 30 -6.90 12.24 11.81
N ALA A 31 -6.99 13.06 10.76
CA ALA A 31 -6.62 12.64 9.41
C ALA A 31 -5.14 12.22 9.31
N ALA A 32 -4.24 12.92 9.99
CA ALA A 32 -2.83 12.54 10.08
C ALA A 32 -2.64 11.18 10.78
N GLY A 33 -3.37 10.95 11.88
CA GLY A 33 -3.38 9.65 12.57
C GLY A 33 -3.87 8.51 11.67
N ILE A 34 -4.97 8.72 10.94
CA ILE A 34 -5.49 7.74 9.96
C ILE A 34 -4.46 7.51 8.84
N GLY A 35 -3.82 8.58 8.35
CA GLY A 35 -2.78 8.49 7.33
C GLY A 35 -1.62 7.60 7.78
N LEU A 36 -1.16 7.73 9.03
CA LEU A 36 -0.13 6.87 9.61
C LEU A 36 -0.58 5.41 9.72
N VAL A 37 -1.82 5.16 10.13
CA VAL A 37 -2.38 3.79 10.19
C VAL A 37 -2.40 3.15 8.81
N VAL A 38 -2.85 3.88 7.79
CA VAL A 38 -2.87 3.40 6.40
C VAL A 38 -1.45 3.11 5.90
N LEU A 39 -0.50 4.01 6.15
CA LEU A 39 0.90 3.81 5.80
C LEU A 39 1.48 2.56 6.44
N GLY A 40 1.27 2.39 7.76
CA GLY A 40 1.70 1.20 8.50
C GLY A 40 1.09 -0.06 7.90
N PHE A 41 -0.21 -0.05 7.60
CA PHE A 41 -0.89 -1.18 6.99
C PHE A 41 -0.31 -1.57 5.63
N VAL A 42 -0.03 -0.59 4.76
CA VAL A 42 0.59 -0.84 3.45
C VAL A 42 1.98 -1.45 3.61
N LEU A 43 2.80 -0.93 4.54
CA LEU A 43 4.12 -1.48 4.82
C LEU A 43 4.03 -2.92 5.36
N THR A 44 3.12 -3.19 6.30
CA THR A 44 2.89 -4.53 6.83
C THR A 44 2.43 -5.49 5.74
N ALA A 45 1.43 -5.11 4.94
CA ALA A 45 0.93 -5.93 3.84
C ALA A 45 2.03 -6.22 2.82
N TRP A 46 2.86 -5.23 2.49
CA TRP A 46 3.97 -5.42 1.56
C TRP A 46 5.04 -6.36 2.12
N GLY A 47 5.38 -6.25 3.41
CA GLY A 47 6.29 -7.17 4.10
C GLY A 47 5.76 -8.60 4.11
N LEU A 48 4.47 -8.78 4.41
CA LEU A 48 3.80 -10.08 4.40
C LEU A 48 3.80 -10.69 2.98
N VAL A 49 3.39 -9.94 1.96
CA VAL A 49 3.35 -10.41 0.57
C VAL A 49 4.75 -10.74 0.07
N SER A 50 5.73 -9.88 0.32
CA SER A 50 7.12 -10.11 -0.09
C SER A 50 7.71 -11.34 0.60
N GLY A 51 7.42 -11.53 1.89
CA GLY A 51 7.80 -12.72 2.64
C GLY A 51 7.16 -14.00 2.06
N LEU A 52 5.86 -13.97 1.77
CA LEU A 52 5.14 -15.10 1.17
C LEU A 52 5.68 -15.45 -0.23
N LEU A 53 5.92 -14.45 -1.09
CA LEU A 53 6.48 -14.66 -2.42
C LEU A 53 7.92 -15.20 -2.35
N SER A 54 8.70 -14.76 -1.37
CA SER A 54 10.02 -15.30 -1.07
C SER A 54 9.94 -16.78 -0.66
N SER A 55 9.00 -17.13 0.23
CA SER A 55 8.74 -18.52 0.63
C SER A 55 8.29 -19.42 -0.52
N PHE A 56 7.66 -18.87 -1.55
CA PHE A 56 7.34 -19.61 -2.79
C PHE A 56 8.49 -19.69 -3.79
N GLY A 57 9.71 -19.32 -3.42
CA GLY A 57 10.89 -19.38 -4.30
C GLY A 57 10.97 -18.27 -5.35
N MET A 58 10.00 -17.36 -5.37
CA MET A 58 9.98 -16.20 -6.28
C MET A 58 10.83 -15.02 -5.77
N GLY A 59 11.36 -15.10 -4.54
CA GLY A 59 12.24 -14.06 -3.98
C GLY A 59 13.66 -14.03 -4.55
N GLY A 60 14.14 -15.14 -5.15
CA GLY A 60 15.51 -15.27 -5.65
C GLY A 60 15.75 -14.80 -7.09
N MET A 61 14.70 -14.65 -7.90
CA MET A 61 14.83 -14.30 -9.32
C MET A 61 15.07 -12.80 -9.58
N MET A 62 15.14 -11.96 -8.53
CA MET A 62 15.53 -10.54 -8.60
C MET A 62 16.96 -10.27 -8.10
N GLY A 63 17.77 -11.31 -7.86
CA GLY A 63 19.13 -11.21 -7.30
C GLY A 63 20.26 -11.71 -8.21
N GLY A 64 20.02 -11.92 -9.51
CA GLY A 64 21.05 -12.35 -10.47
C GLY A 64 21.27 -11.32 -11.57
N GLY A 65 22.27 -10.47 -11.42
CA GLY A 65 22.64 -9.49 -12.46
C GLY A 65 23.49 -8.32 -11.96
N PHE A 66 24.61 -8.61 -11.31
CA PHE A 66 25.76 -7.71 -11.23
C PHE A 66 26.99 -8.50 -11.67
N GLU A 67 27.14 -8.64 -12.99
CA GLU A 67 28.45 -8.65 -13.65
C GLU A 67 28.57 -7.34 -14.44
#